data_AF-A0A9R1XHH7-F1
#
_entry.id   AF-A0A9R1XHH7-F1
#
_cell.length_a   1.000
_cell.length_b   1.000
_cell.length_c   1.000
_cell.angle_alpha   90.00
_cell.angle_beta   90.00
_cell.angle_gamma   90.00
#
_symmetry.space_group_name_H-M   'P 1'
#
loop_
_entity.id
_entity.type
_entity.pdbx_description
1 polymer ?
#
loop_
_entity_poly.entity_id
_entity_poly.type
_entity_poly.pdbx_seq_one_letter_code
_entity_poly.pdbx_strand_id
1 'polypeptide(L)'
;MSMIDLPHIYKKGKALRLKNLDDPTQKKEYAFSSSGKIGVQTLANICRGSIRQQLANLDLRIIIDYSLVEWKELEEEEPTGNEWEDRKVGRRKDFLLRRMELAKHFIRTNIEPKWMVLRLLPVLPPELRPIYHIDEDKIVTSDINEIYRRIIYRNNTLKDLLTTSIATPEELIISQEKLLQEAVDALLDNGICGQPMRDDHNRVYKSLSDVIEGKEGRVRETLLGKRVDYSGRSVIVVGPSLSLHRCGLPREIAIELFQAFVIRDLIRKHLASNIGVAKSQIRKKKPIVWEIL
;
A
#
# COMPACT_ATOMS: atom_id res chain seq x y z
N MET A 1 -8.64 18.41 -27.91
CA MET A 1 -7.64 17.32 -27.84
C MET A 1 -8.40 16.04 -27.61
N SER A 2 -8.48 15.20 -28.64
CA SER A 2 -9.32 14.00 -28.71
C SER A 2 -9.01 13.00 -27.59
N MET A 3 -10.03 12.67 -26.78
CA MET A 3 -10.00 11.52 -25.88
C MET A 3 -9.90 10.25 -26.72
N ILE A 4 -8.84 9.48 -26.50
CA ILE A 4 -8.69 8.15 -27.06
C ILE A 4 -9.57 7.21 -26.22
N ASP A 5 -10.54 6.57 -26.88
CA ASP A 5 -11.44 5.56 -26.32
C ASP A 5 -10.67 4.31 -25.84
N LEU A 6 -10.23 4.36 -24.58
CA LEU A 6 -9.73 3.22 -23.79
C LEU A 6 -10.76 2.09 -23.45
N PRO A 7 -12.10 2.24 -23.55
CA PRO A 7 -13.03 1.18 -23.14
C PRO A 7 -12.98 -0.11 -23.98
N HIS A 8 -12.54 -0.02 -25.25
CA HIS A 8 -12.67 -1.14 -26.20
C HIS A 8 -11.54 -2.17 -26.10
N ILE A 9 -10.32 -1.74 -25.76
CA ILE A 9 -9.14 -2.61 -25.59
C ILE A 9 -9.27 -3.41 -24.28
N TYR A 10 -9.84 -2.79 -23.24
CA TYR A 10 -10.09 -3.43 -21.94
C TYR A 10 -11.10 -4.59 -22.02
N LYS A 11 -12.09 -4.52 -22.92
CA LYS A 11 -13.13 -5.57 -23.06
C LYS A 11 -12.62 -6.83 -23.79
N LYS A 12 -11.76 -6.70 -24.80
CA LYS A 12 -11.25 -7.86 -25.58
C LYS A 12 -10.26 -8.72 -24.79
N GLY A 13 -9.39 -8.13 -23.96
CA GLY A 13 -8.49 -8.89 -23.08
C GLY A 13 -9.20 -9.60 -21.92
N LYS A 14 -10.33 -9.05 -21.45
CA LYS A 14 -11.16 -9.56 -20.35
C LYS A 14 -11.77 -10.94 -20.66
N ALA A 15 -12.24 -11.15 -21.89
CA ALA A 15 -12.91 -12.38 -22.29
C ALA A 15 -11.96 -13.57 -22.52
N LEU A 16 -10.69 -13.30 -22.86
CA LEU A 16 -9.68 -14.34 -23.11
C LEU A 16 -9.08 -14.90 -21.81
N ARG A 17 -8.90 -14.08 -20.76
CA ARG A 17 -8.32 -14.53 -19.47
C ARG A 17 -9.30 -15.27 -18.56
N LEU A 18 -10.60 -14.93 -18.59
CA LEU A 18 -11.63 -15.62 -17.81
C LEU A 18 -11.85 -17.08 -18.25
N LYS A 19 -11.50 -17.42 -19.50
CA LYS A 19 -11.62 -18.78 -20.05
C LYS A 19 -10.52 -19.74 -19.56
N ASN A 20 -9.38 -19.21 -19.08
CA ASN A 20 -8.21 -20.00 -18.68
C ASN A 20 -8.06 -20.15 -17.16
N LEU A 21 -9.12 -19.83 -16.39
CA LEU A 21 -9.16 -20.03 -14.94
C LEU A 21 -10.04 -21.24 -14.66
N ASP A 22 -9.44 -22.36 -14.25
CA ASP A 22 -10.16 -23.62 -14.03
C ASP A 22 -10.80 -23.69 -12.63
N ASP A 23 -10.34 -22.88 -11.67
CA ASP A 23 -10.83 -22.86 -10.30
C ASP A 23 -11.98 -21.84 -10.08
N PRO A 24 -13.18 -22.26 -9.63
CA PRO A 24 -14.30 -21.37 -9.31
C PRO A 24 -13.98 -20.33 -8.22
N THR A 25 -13.01 -20.60 -7.36
CA THR A 25 -12.53 -19.69 -6.31
C THR A 25 -11.76 -18.50 -6.91
N GLN A 26 -10.89 -18.78 -7.88
CA GLN A 26 -10.12 -17.77 -8.62
C GLN A 26 -11.00 -16.91 -9.53
N LYS A 27 -12.06 -17.49 -10.12
CA LYS A 27 -13.07 -16.72 -10.89
C LYS A 27 -13.80 -15.70 -10.02
N LYS A 28 -14.15 -16.05 -8.78
CA LYS A 28 -14.76 -15.11 -7.83
C LYS A 28 -13.77 -14.01 -7.45
N GLU A 29 -12.51 -14.35 -7.19
CA GLU A 29 -11.46 -13.38 -6.83
C GLU A 29 -11.17 -12.36 -7.94
N TYR A 30 -11.14 -12.80 -9.20
CA TYR A 30 -11.02 -11.92 -10.38
C TYR A 30 -12.27 -11.06 -10.61
N ALA A 31 -13.47 -11.59 -10.32
CA ALA A 31 -14.71 -10.83 -10.39
C ALA A 31 -14.77 -9.72 -9.32
N PHE A 32 -14.32 -9.99 -8.09
CA PHE A 32 -14.19 -8.98 -7.03
C PHE A 32 -13.08 -7.96 -7.31
N SER A 33 -11.99 -8.37 -7.95
CA SER A 33 -10.94 -7.45 -8.41
C SER A 33 -11.43 -6.42 -9.42
N SER A 34 -12.51 -6.69 -10.16
CA SER A 34 -12.98 -5.82 -11.23
C SER A 34 -14.06 -4.81 -10.79
N SER A 35 -14.59 -4.92 -9.56
CA SER A 35 -15.44 -3.89 -8.93
C SER A 35 -14.65 -2.85 -8.13
N GLY A 36 -13.33 -3.07 -7.89
CA GLY A 36 -12.41 -2.13 -7.25
C GLY A 36 -12.72 -1.76 -5.78
N LYS A 37 -13.79 -2.33 -5.22
CA LYS A 37 -14.35 -1.97 -3.91
C LYS A 37 -14.99 -3.22 -3.30
N ILE A 38 -14.67 -3.53 -2.04
CA ILE A 38 -15.43 -4.49 -1.24
C ILE A 38 -16.47 -3.69 -0.47
N GLY A 39 -17.75 -3.98 -0.75
CA GLY A 39 -18.84 -3.59 0.12
C GLY A 39 -18.70 -4.35 1.44
N VAL A 40 -18.15 -3.69 2.46
CA VAL A 40 -18.23 -4.18 3.84
C VAL A 40 -19.63 -3.85 4.34
N GLN A 41 -20.61 -4.56 3.76
CA GLN A 41 -22.00 -4.37 4.09
C GLN A 41 -22.19 -4.99 5.47
N THR A 42 -22.47 -4.10 6.43
CA THR A 42 -22.86 -4.36 7.81
C THR A 42 -21.71 -4.38 8.82
N LEU A 43 -21.18 -3.18 9.09
CA LEU A 43 -20.71 -2.77 10.44
C LEU A 43 -21.77 -1.89 11.11
N ALA A 44 -23.05 -2.23 10.92
CA ALA A 44 -24.15 -1.29 11.14
C ALA A 44 -24.93 -1.49 12.43
N ASN A 45 -24.92 -2.66 13.09
CA ASN A 45 -26.08 -2.92 13.95
C ASN A 45 -25.87 -2.95 15.46
N ILE A 46 -24.66 -3.04 16.04
CA ILE A 46 -24.61 -3.05 17.52
C ILE A 46 -23.50 -2.13 18.09
N CYS A 47 -22.23 -2.32 17.72
CA CYS A 47 -21.14 -1.54 18.36
C CYS A 47 -20.59 -0.36 17.53
N ARG A 48 -20.48 -0.50 16.20
CA ARG A 48 -19.88 0.55 15.32
C ARG A 48 -20.91 1.45 14.63
N GLY A 49 -22.14 0.97 14.46
CA GLY A 49 -23.28 1.81 14.03
C GLY A 49 -23.52 2.97 15.00
N SER A 50 -23.42 2.70 16.31
CA SER A 50 -23.53 3.68 17.38
C SER A 50 -22.44 4.76 17.31
N ILE A 51 -21.16 4.37 17.23
CA ILE A 51 -20.04 5.33 17.14
C ILE A 51 -20.18 6.22 15.91
N ARG A 52 -20.54 5.65 14.76
CA ARG A 52 -20.72 6.44 13.54
C ARG A 52 -21.88 7.44 13.68
N GLN A 53 -22.99 7.02 14.28
CA GLN A 53 -24.15 7.89 14.49
C GLN A 53 -23.79 9.02 15.46
N GLN A 54 -23.06 8.72 16.53
CA GLN A 54 -22.51 9.73 17.44
C GLN A 54 -21.58 10.71 16.71
N LEU A 55 -20.67 10.22 15.87
CA LEU A 55 -19.76 11.06 15.08
C LEU A 55 -20.47 11.86 13.98
N ALA A 56 -21.60 11.36 13.46
CA ALA A 56 -22.40 12.07 12.46
C ALA A 56 -23.24 13.21 13.06
N ASN A 57 -23.70 13.02 14.30
CA ASN A 57 -24.46 14.02 15.06
C ASN A 57 -23.54 14.99 15.83
N LEU A 58 -22.23 14.85 15.69
CA LEU A 58 -21.25 15.63 16.43
C LEU A 58 -21.11 17.03 15.85
N ASP A 59 -21.45 18.05 16.64
CA ASP A 59 -21.14 19.44 16.29
C ASP A 59 -19.77 19.83 16.85
N LEU A 60 -18.80 19.95 15.94
CA LEU A 60 -17.42 20.30 16.27
C LEU A 60 -17.28 21.73 16.82
N ARG A 61 -18.17 22.66 16.46
CA ARG A 61 -18.13 24.05 16.95
C ARG A 61 -18.52 24.10 18.41
N ILE A 62 -19.62 23.42 18.72
CA ILE A 62 -20.11 23.27 20.08
C ILE A 62 -19.04 22.64 20.98
N ILE A 63 -18.31 21.63 20.49
CA ILE A 63 -17.20 21.01 21.24
C ILE A 63 -16.06 21.98 21.51
N ILE A 64 -15.71 22.83 20.55
CA ILE A 64 -14.68 23.85 20.72
C ILE A 64 -15.12 24.85 21.78
N ASP A 65 -16.37 25.33 21.71
CA ASP A 65 -16.90 26.34 22.62
C ASP A 65 -16.96 25.80 24.06
N TYR A 66 -17.49 24.59 24.27
CA TYR A 66 -17.49 23.95 25.58
C TYR A 66 -16.07 23.70 26.11
N SER A 67 -15.16 23.21 25.26
CA SER A 67 -13.78 22.96 25.68
C SER A 67 -13.04 24.25 26.03
N LEU A 68 -13.37 25.37 25.38
CA LEU A 68 -12.81 26.69 25.67
C LEU A 68 -13.32 27.24 27.00
N VAL A 69 -14.61 27.09 27.30
CA VAL A 69 -15.20 27.49 28.59
C VAL A 69 -14.55 26.70 29.72
N GLU A 70 -14.52 25.36 29.59
CA GLU A 70 -13.91 24.50 30.60
C GLU A 70 -12.42 24.80 30.80
N TRP A 71 -11.69 25.11 29.72
CA TRP A 71 -10.27 25.43 29.82
C TRP A 71 -10.02 26.74 30.58
N LYS A 72 -10.87 27.75 30.38
CA LYS A 72 -10.82 29.03 31.11
C LYS A 72 -11.14 28.87 32.59
N GLU A 73 -12.17 28.09 32.92
CA GLU A 73 -12.53 27.79 34.32
C GLU A 73 -11.35 27.18 35.07
N LEU A 74 -10.65 26.21 34.44
CA LEU A 74 -9.46 25.60 35.02
C LEU A 74 -8.26 26.56 35.08
N GLU A 75 -8.22 27.62 34.25
CA GLU A 75 -7.17 28.65 34.28
C GLU A 75 -7.33 29.59 35.48
N GLU A 76 -8.57 29.85 35.89
CA GLU A 76 -8.91 30.69 37.04
C GLU A 76 -8.74 29.95 38.39
N GLU A 77 -8.68 28.62 38.39
CA GLU A 77 -8.36 27.83 39.59
C GLU A 77 -6.91 28.06 40.05
N GLU A 78 -6.74 28.62 41.26
CA GLU A 78 -5.42 28.75 41.89
C GLU A 78 -4.84 27.38 42.29
N PRO A 79 -3.50 27.20 42.30
CA PRO A 79 -2.87 25.96 42.71
C PRO A 79 -3.27 25.59 44.15
N THR A 80 -3.81 24.39 44.35
CA THR A 80 -4.28 23.95 45.68
C THR A 80 -3.12 23.66 46.64
N GLY A 81 -1.88 23.67 46.14
CA GLY A 81 -0.66 23.30 46.88
C GLY A 81 -0.44 21.77 46.98
N ASN A 82 -1.35 20.98 46.41
CA ASN A 82 -1.25 19.53 46.30
C ASN A 82 -0.77 19.15 44.89
N GLU A 83 0.50 18.69 44.79
CA GLU A 83 1.13 18.33 43.52
C GLU A 83 0.31 17.35 42.65
N TRP A 84 -0.48 16.46 43.28
CA TRP A 84 -1.28 15.48 42.56
C TRP A 84 -2.51 16.11 41.90
N GLU A 85 -3.16 17.06 42.57
CA GLU A 85 -4.33 17.78 42.07
C GLU A 85 -3.92 18.73 40.95
N ASP A 86 -2.84 19.48 41.14
CA ASP A 86 -2.30 20.39 40.13
C ASP A 86 -1.90 19.64 38.85
N ARG A 87 -1.29 18.45 38.99
CA ARG A 87 -0.96 17.58 37.83
C ARG A 87 -2.22 17.02 37.14
N LYS A 88 -3.31 16.78 37.88
CA LYS A 88 -4.58 16.34 37.29
C LYS A 88 -5.22 17.46 36.48
N VAL A 89 -5.25 18.68 37.01
CA VAL A 89 -5.73 19.89 36.32
C VAL A 89 -4.89 20.15 35.06
N GLY A 90 -3.56 20.09 35.16
CA GLY A 90 -2.67 20.25 34.01
C GLY A 90 -2.96 19.24 32.89
N ARG A 91 -3.11 17.95 33.22
CA ARG A 91 -3.50 16.92 32.24
C ARG A 91 -4.87 17.20 31.60
N ARG A 92 -5.81 17.75 32.35
CA ARG A 92 -7.14 18.12 31.82
C ARG A 92 -7.04 19.29 30.85
N LYS A 93 -6.27 20.33 31.19
CA LYS A 93 -5.97 21.46 30.29
C LYS A 93 -5.34 20.99 28.97
N ASP A 94 -4.32 20.14 29.04
CA ASP A 94 -3.65 19.58 27.86
C ASP A 94 -4.62 18.76 26.98
N PHE A 95 -5.50 17.98 27.61
CA PHE A 95 -6.53 17.23 26.89
C PHE A 95 -7.50 18.14 26.15
N LEU A 96 -7.96 19.22 26.78
CA LEU A 96 -8.88 20.19 26.18
C LEU A 96 -8.22 20.91 24.99
N LEU A 97 -6.96 21.33 25.14
CA LEU A 97 -6.19 21.93 24.05
C LEU A 97 -6.09 21.00 22.84
N ARG A 98 -5.72 19.72 23.05
CA ARG A 98 -5.64 18.72 21.98
C ARG A 98 -7.01 18.47 21.33
N ARG A 99 -8.09 18.42 22.11
CA ARG A 99 -9.46 18.25 21.61
C ARG A 99 -9.87 19.43 20.72
N MET A 100 -9.62 20.65 21.17
CA MET A 100 -9.92 21.87 20.40
C MET A 100 -9.10 21.93 19.11
N GLU A 101 -7.82 21.61 19.17
CA GLU A 101 -6.93 21.58 18.01
C GLU A 101 -7.41 20.55 16.97
N LEU A 102 -7.75 19.34 17.42
CA LEU A 102 -8.31 18.30 16.56
C LEU A 102 -9.63 18.74 15.90
N ALA A 103 -10.56 19.33 16.66
CA ALA A 103 -11.82 19.84 16.13
C ALA A 103 -11.61 20.96 15.11
N LYS A 104 -10.69 21.90 15.38
CA LYS A 104 -10.30 22.96 14.43
C LYS A 104 -9.72 22.37 13.14
N HIS A 105 -8.90 21.32 13.23
CA HIS A 105 -8.36 20.66 12.06
C HIS A 105 -9.44 20.01 11.18
N PHE A 106 -10.41 19.33 11.76
CA PHE A 106 -11.54 18.78 11.02
C PHE A 106 -12.34 19.87 10.29
N ILE A 107 -12.65 20.98 10.97
CA ILE A 107 -13.36 22.13 10.37
C ILE A 107 -12.54 22.73 9.22
N ARG A 108 -11.24 22.96 9.43
CA ARG A 108 -10.36 23.59 8.44
C ARG A 108 -10.15 22.73 7.19
N THR A 109 -10.09 21.41 7.36
CA THR A 109 -9.86 20.47 6.26
C THR A 109 -11.15 20.00 5.58
N ASN A 110 -12.32 20.40 6.09
CA ASN A 110 -13.63 19.93 5.64
C ASN A 110 -13.75 18.40 5.64
N ILE A 111 -13.14 17.75 6.63
CA ILE A 111 -13.19 16.30 6.83
C ILE A 111 -14.27 16.01 7.87
N GLU A 112 -15.19 15.12 7.55
CA GLU A 112 -16.22 14.71 8.50
C GLU A 112 -15.71 13.59 9.42
N PRO A 113 -15.89 13.70 10.76
CA PRO A 113 -15.45 12.67 11.70
C PRO A 113 -16.01 11.26 11.40
N LYS A 114 -17.23 11.20 10.85
CA LYS A 114 -17.90 9.95 10.47
C LYS A 114 -17.14 9.13 9.41
N TRP A 115 -16.18 9.72 8.70
CA TRP A 115 -15.34 9.03 7.70
C TRP A 115 -14.28 8.12 8.33
N MET A 116 -13.97 8.29 9.63
CA MET A 116 -13.10 7.36 10.36
C MET A 116 -13.71 5.95 10.46
N VAL A 117 -15.04 5.84 10.39
CA VAL A 117 -15.74 4.55 10.35
C VAL A 117 -15.94 4.11 8.90
N LEU A 118 -15.08 3.19 8.46
CA LEU A 118 -15.08 2.62 7.11
C LEU A 118 -16.37 1.80 6.86
N ARG A 119 -17.11 2.15 5.80
CA ARG A 119 -18.21 1.32 5.24
C ARG A 119 -17.80 0.54 4.01
N LEU A 120 -16.74 1.01 3.36
CA LEU A 120 -16.27 0.49 2.11
C LEU A 120 -14.77 0.37 2.22
N LEU A 121 -14.26 -0.83 1.96
CA LEU A 121 -12.84 -1.08 1.98
C LEU A 121 -12.32 -1.08 0.54
N PRO A 122 -11.41 -0.15 0.18
CA PRO A 122 -10.78 -0.19 -1.13
C PRO A 122 -9.89 -1.43 -1.24
N VAL A 123 -9.84 -2.02 -2.43
CA VAL A 123 -8.96 -3.16 -2.71
C VAL A 123 -7.86 -2.72 -3.65
N LEU A 124 -6.62 -3.09 -3.32
CA LEU A 124 -5.49 -2.80 -4.20
C LEU A 124 -5.67 -3.48 -5.57
N PRO A 125 -5.28 -2.82 -6.67
CA PRO A 125 -5.20 -3.45 -7.99
C PRO A 125 -4.32 -4.71 -7.96
N PRO A 126 -4.65 -5.76 -8.74
CA PRO A 126 -3.88 -7.02 -8.78
C PRO A 126 -2.38 -6.84 -9.04
N GLU A 127 -2.00 -5.80 -9.81
CA GLU A 127 -0.61 -5.50 -10.13
C GLU A 127 0.22 -5.17 -8.87
N LEU A 128 -0.42 -4.62 -7.84
CA LEU A 128 0.22 -4.31 -6.56
C LEU A 128 0.18 -5.47 -5.56
N ARG A 129 -0.59 -6.52 -5.86
CA ARG A 129 -0.76 -7.74 -5.04
C ARG A 129 -0.64 -9.01 -5.90
N PRO A 130 0.50 -9.20 -6.58
CA PRO A 130 0.65 -10.26 -7.56
C PRO A 130 0.53 -11.66 -6.94
N ILE A 131 0.10 -12.60 -7.77
CA ILE A 131 0.08 -14.03 -7.48
C ILE A 131 1.01 -14.66 -8.52
N TYR A 132 2.02 -15.40 -8.05
CA TYR A 132 3.01 -16.06 -8.89
C TYR A 132 2.83 -17.57 -8.84
N HIS A 133 2.80 -18.20 -10.01
CA HIS A 133 2.91 -19.65 -10.13
C HIS A 133 4.38 -19.97 -10.35
N ILE A 134 4.99 -20.71 -9.43
CA ILE A 134 6.40 -21.13 -9.54
C ILE A 134 6.47 -22.44 -10.34
N ASP A 135 5.77 -23.47 -9.83
CA ASP A 135 5.63 -24.79 -10.43
C ASP A 135 4.12 -25.13 -10.54
N GLU A 136 3.75 -26.20 -11.25
CA GLU A 136 2.34 -26.58 -11.49
C GLU A 136 1.49 -26.62 -10.20
N ASP A 137 2.09 -26.99 -9.06
CA ASP A 137 1.40 -27.10 -7.76
C ASP A 137 1.74 -25.97 -6.76
N LYS A 138 2.65 -25.05 -7.07
CA LYS A 138 3.14 -24.04 -6.11
C LYS A 138 2.74 -22.63 -6.50
N ILE A 139 1.78 -22.10 -5.76
CA ILE A 139 1.31 -20.72 -5.87
C ILE A 139 1.91 -19.90 -4.72
N VAL A 140 2.56 -18.79 -5.06
CA VAL A 140 3.00 -17.78 -4.09
C VAL A 140 2.07 -16.58 -4.19
N THR A 141 1.32 -16.35 -3.11
CA THR A 141 0.44 -15.20 -2.95
C THR A 141 1.13 -14.11 -2.11
N SER A 142 0.80 -12.85 -2.36
CA SER A 142 1.17 -11.77 -1.45
C SER A 142 0.43 -11.88 -0.11
N ASP A 143 1.09 -11.54 1.01
CA ASP A 143 0.49 -11.57 2.35
C ASP A 143 -0.83 -10.77 2.42
N ILE A 144 -0.89 -9.64 1.70
CA ILE A 144 -2.08 -8.79 1.58
C ILE A 144 -3.27 -9.55 0.98
N ASN A 145 -3.05 -10.45 0.01
CA ASN A 145 -4.13 -11.27 -0.56
C ASN A 145 -4.75 -12.20 0.49
N GLU A 146 -3.93 -12.78 1.39
CA GLU A 146 -4.43 -13.63 2.46
C GLU A 146 -5.30 -12.86 3.46
N ILE A 147 -4.91 -11.64 3.79
CA ILE A 147 -5.71 -10.77 4.66
C ILE A 147 -7.01 -10.36 3.97
N TYR A 148 -6.97 -9.97 2.69
CA TYR A 148 -8.19 -9.66 1.92
C TYR A 148 -9.14 -10.86 1.84
N ARG A 149 -8.61 -12.07 1.58
CA ARG A 149 -9.39 -13.31 1.55
C ARG A 149 -10.13 -13.52 2.87
N ARG A 150 -9.44 -13.31 3.99
CA ARG A 150 -10.03 -13.43 5.33
C ARG A 150 -11.12 -12.37 5.58
N ILE A 151 -10.91 -11.11 5.18
CA ILE A 151 -11.93 -10.06 5.29
C ILE A 151 -13.18 -10.42 4.47
N ILE A 152 -13.00 -10.82 3.22
CA ILE A 152 -14.10 -11.20 2.33
C ILE A 152 -14.88 -12.37 2.93
N TYR A 153 -14.17 -13.40 3.41
CA TYR A 153 -14.78 -14.55 4.06
C TYR A 153 -15.62 -14.13 5.27
N ARG A 154 -15.04 -13.38 6.22
CA ARG A 154 -15.75 -12.93 7.43
C ARG A 154 -16.93 -12.03 7.11
N ASN A 155 -16.81 -11.14 6.12
CA ASN A 155 -17.90 -10.26 5.69
C ASN A 155 -19.07 -11.04 5.07
N ASN A 156 -18.77 -12.06 4.25
CA ASN A 156 -19.80 -12.91 3.68
C ASN A 156 -20.47 -13.77 4.76
N THR A 157 -19.69 -14.37 5.67
CA THR A 157 -20.23 -15.11 6.81
C THR A 157 -21.15 -14.23 7.67
N LEU A 158 -20.72 -13.02 8.01
CA LEU A 158 -21.54 -12.08 8.78
C LEU A 158 -22.84 -11.73 8.04
N LYS A 159 -22.77 -11.50 6.72
CA LYS A 159 -23.96 -11.24 5.89
C LYS A 159 -24.94 -12.42 5.87
N ASP A 160 -24.43 -13.64 5.80
CA ASP A 160 -25.25 -14.85 5.81
C ASP A 160 -25.92 -15.05 7.18
N LEU A 161 -25.21 -14.78 8.27
CA LEU A 161 -25.77 -14.83 9.64
C LEU A 161 -26.87 -13.79 9.85
N LEU A 162 -26.66 -12.56 9.36
CA LEU A 162 -27.65 -11.48 9.45
C LEU A 162 -28.91 -11.75 8.60
N THR A 163 -28.76 -12.49 7.49
CA THR A 163 -29.90 -12.90 6.65
C THR A 163 -30.68 -14.03 7.32
N THR A 164 -30.00 -14.88 8.08
CA THR A 164 -30.58 -16.03 8.83
C THR A 164 -30.98 -15.65 10.27
N SER A 165 -31.24 -14.37 10.52
CA SER A 165 -31.29 -13.76 11.86
C SER A 165 -32.34 -14.35 12.81
N ILE A 166 -33.41 -14.98 12.30
CA ILE A 166 -34.48 -15.56 13.13
C ILE A 166 -33.95 -16.73 13.99
N ALA A 167 -32.87 -17.40 13.57
CA ALA A 167 -32.32 -18.57 14.26
C ALA A 167 -30.91 -18.36 14.83
N THR A 168 -30.29 -17.20 14.61
CA THR A 168 -28.88 -17.00 14.96
C THR A 168 -28.74 -16.22 16.27
N PRO A 169 -28.07 -16.78 17.30
CA PRO A 169 -27.77 -16.06 18.55
C PRO A 169 -27.01 -14.74 18.31
N GLU A 170 -27.38 -13.69 19.03
CA GLU A 170 -26.76 -12.37 18.97
C GLU A 170 -25.25 -12.42 19.30
N GLU A 171 -24.86 -13.27 20.25
CA GLU A 171 -23.47 -13.50 20.64
C GLU A 171 -22.58 -13.94 19.47
N LEU A 172 -23.11 -14.77 18.56
CA LEU A 172 -22.38 -15.21 17.38
C LEU A 172 -22.18 -14.06 16.38
N ILE A 173 -23.17 -13.18 16.26
CA ILE A 173 -23.09 -11.98 15.40
C ILE A 173 -21.99 -11.05 15.93
N ILE A 174 -22.00 -10.75 17.24
CA ILE A 174 -20.97 -9.91 17.88
C ILE A 174 -19.58 -10.51 17.71
N SER A 175 -19.45 -11.83 17.87
CA SER A 175 -18.19 -12.55 17.66
C SER A 175 -17.69 -12.42 16.21
N GLN A 176 -18.57 -12.58 15.21
CA GLN A 176 -18.18 -12.38 13.81
C GLN A 176 -17.87 -10.92 13.47
N GLU A 177 -18.60 -9.94 14.03
CA GLU A 177 -18.27 -8.53 13.89
C GLU A 177 -16.86 -8.23 14.42
N LYS A 178 -16.50 -8.79 15.58
CA LYS A 178 -15.15 -8.66 16.16
C LYS A 178 -14.09 -9.28 15.25
N LEU A 179 -14.30 -10.49 14.75
CA LEU A 179 -13.36 -11.15 13.84
C LEU A 179 -13.19 -10.44 12.50
N LEU A 180 -14.27 -9.88 11.96
CA LEU A 180 -14.21 -9.02 10.77
C LEU A 180 -13.39 -7.78 11.08
N GLN A 181 -13.59 -7.19 12.25
CA GLN A 181 -12.86 -6.01 12.66
C GLN A 181 -11.36 -6.25 12.80
N GLU A 182 -10.98 -7.32 13.50
CA GLU A 182 -9.58 -7.73 13.65
C GLU A 182 -8.92 -7.98 12.30
N ALA A 183 -9.65 -8.55 11.33
CA ALA A 183 -9.13 -8.77 9.98
C ALA A 183 -8.91 -7.45 9.23
N VAL A 184 -9.82 -6.46 9.38
CA VAL A 184 -9.64 -5.12 8.79
C VAL A 184 -8.49 -4.37 9.47
N ASP A 185 -8.36 -4.47 10.79
CA ASP A 185 -7.25 -3.86 11.53
C ASP A 185 -5.92 -4.45 11.06
N ALA A 186 -5.82 -5.78 10.93
CA ALA A 186 -4.63 -6.45 10.42
C ALA A 186 -4.26 -6.07 8.98
N LEU A 187 -5.24 -5.74 8.12
CA LEU A 187 -4.96 -5.25 6.78
C LEU A 187 -4.28 -3.88 6.81
N LEU A 188 -4.78 -2.98 7.66
CA LEU A 188 -4.24 -1.62 7.77
C LEU A 188 -2.89 -1.65 8.47
N ASP A 189 -2.85 -2.22 9.67
CA ASP A 189 -1.66 -2.30 10.52
C ASP A 189 -1.70 -3.57 11.39
N ASN A 190 -0.91 -4.58 11.00
CA ASN A 190 -0.93 -5.89 11.63
C ASN A 190 -0.10 -5.90 12.92
N GLY A 191 -0.78 -5.75 14.06
CA GLY A 191 -0.18 -5.80 15.39
C GLY A 191 -0.59 -4.65 16.31
N ILE A 192 -1.30 -3.65 15.78
CA ILE A 192 -1.75 -2.49 16.56
C ILE A 192 -2.75 -2.87 17.67
N CYS A 193 -3.62 -3.85 17.41
CA CYS A 193 -4.72 -4.26 18.29
C CYS A 193 -4.49 -5.64 18.95
N GLY A 194 -3.25 -5.99 19.30
CA GLY A 194 -2.94 -7.20 20.05
C GLY A 194 -2.12 -8.21 19.25
N GLN A 195 -2.54 -9.49 19.23
CA GLN A 195 -1.76 -10.54 18.57
C GLN A 195 -1.84 -10.39 17.04
N PRO A 196 -0.70 -10.32 16.34
CA PRO A 196 -0.70 -10.15 14.90
C PRO A 196 -1.19 -11.43 14.20
N MET A 197 -1.84 -11.25 13.05
CA MET A 197 -2.22 -12.37 12.19
C MET A 197 -0.98 -13.02 11.59
N ARG A 198 -0.94 -14.35 11.66
CA ARG A 198 0.18 -15.19 11.20
C ARG A 198 -0.28 -16.26 10.23
N ASP A 199 0.65 -16.74 9.42
CA ASP A 199 0.48 -17.90 8.57
C ASP A 199 0.65 -19.22 9.34
N ASP A 200 0.45 -20.34 8.63
CA ASP A 200 0.58 -21.69 9.16
C ASP A 200 2.01 -22.01 9.63
N HIS A 201 3.01 -21.27 9.15
CA HIS A 201 4.42 -21.37 9.55
C HIS A 201 4.77 -20.36 10.65
N ASN A 202 3.77 -19.76 11.30
CA ASN A 202 3.92 -18.80 12.39
C ASN A 202 4.64 -17.49 12.01
N ARG A 203 4.74 -17.18 10.71
CA ARG A 203 5.26 -15.91 10.20
C ARG A 203 4.13 -14.89 10.16
N VAL A 204 4.42 -13.67 10.62
CA VAL A 204 3.47 -12.56 10.63
C VAL A 204 3.24 -12.06 9.21
N TYR A 205 1.97 -11.89 8.81
CA TYR A 205 1.62 -11.31 7.52
C TYR A 205 1.99 -9.82 7.47
N LYS A 206 2.58 -9.35 6.36
CA LYS A 206 2.82 -7.91 6.14
C LYS A 206 1.51 -7.17 5.81
N SER A 207 1.26 -6.07 6.53
CA SER A 207 0.11 -5.16 6.36
C SER A 207 0.35 -4.09 5.30
N LEU A 208 -0.66 -3.26 5.03
CA LEU A 208 -0.53 -2.09 4.14
C LEU A 208 0.47 -1.06 4.68
N SER A 209 0.46 -0.81 6.00
CA SER A 209 1.45 0.05 6.64
C SER A 209 2.86 -0.50 6.46
N ASP A 210 3.08 -1.80 6.64
CA ASP A 210 4.40 -2.44 6.45
C ASP A 210 4.92 -2.34 5.01
N VAL A 211 4.03 -2.27 4.02
CA VAL A 211 4.44 -2.07 2.63
C VAL A 211 4.95 -0.65 2.40
N ILE A 212 4.49 0.33 3.18
CA ILE A 212 4.89 1.73 3.03
C ILE A 212 6.12 2.02 3.90
N GLU A 213 6.09 1.57 5.14
CA GLU A 213 7.06 1.87 6.18
C GLU A 213 8.23 0.89 6.23
N GLY A 214 9.26 1.25 7.01
CA GLY A 214 10.41 0.38 7.25
C GLY A 214 11.48 0.42 6.15
N LYS A 215 12.49 -0.43 6.31
CA LYS A 215 13.66 -0.46 5.41
C LYS A 215 13.33 -1.06 4.04
N GLU A 216 12.48 -2.08 4.03
CA GLU A 216 11.94 -2.74 2.84
C GLU A 216 10.65 -2.06 2.34
N GLY A 217 10.24 -0.96 2.95
CA GLY A 217 9.06 -0.21 2.56
C GLY A 217 9.26 0.52 1.23
N ARG A 218 8.15 0.76 0.53
CA ARG A 218 8.13 1.42 -0.78
C ARG A 218 8.78 2.80 -0.76
N VAL A 219 8.64 3.56 0.32
CA VAL A 219 9.23 4.90 0.40
C VAL A 219 10.75 4.81 0.32
N ARG A 220 11.37 3.90 1.08
CA ARG A 220 12.82 3.80 1.14
C ARG A 220 13.40 3.05 -0.05
N GLU A 221 12.81 1.92 -0.42
CA GLU A 221 13.35 1.06 -1.46
C GLU A 221 13.00 1.53 -2.87
N THR A 222 11.84 2.15 -3.07
CA THR A 222 11.37 2.54 -4.40
C THR A 222 11.45 4.04 -4.66
N LEU A 223 11.21 4.90 -3.65
CA LEU A 223 11.21 6.35 -3.88
C LEU A 223 12.59 7.00 -3.67
N LEU A 224 13.35 6.59 -2.65
CA LEU A 224 14.65 7.22 -2.34
C LEU A 224 15.82 6.65 -3.14
N GLY A 225 15.82 5.34 -3.41
CA GLY A 225 16.81 4.68 -4.24
C GLY A 225 16.12 3.91 -5.35
N LYS A 226 16.65 3.97 -6.57
CA LYS A 226 16.15 3.14 -7.68
C LYS A 226 17.32 2.46 -8.37
N ARG A 227 17.05 1.29 -8.94
CA ARG A 227 17.97 0.69 -9.91
C ARG A 227 17.96 1.58 -11.15
N VAL A 228 19.16 1.91 -11.62
CA VAL A 228 19.38 2.79 -12.77
C VAL A 228 20.02 2.01 -13.90
N ASP A 229 19.50 2.19 -15.10
CA ASP A 229 20.10 1.67 -16.32
C ASP A 229 21.42 2.41 -16.62
N TYR A 230 22.23 1.84 -17.53
CA TYR A 230 23.56 2.37 -17.88
C TYR A 230 24.48 2.52 -16.66
N SER A 231 24.43 1.55 -15.75
CA SER A 231 25.30 1.47 -14.58
C SER A 231 26.09 0.17 -14.57
N GLY A 232 27.25 0.19 -13.93
CA GLY A 232 28.15 -0.95 -13.83
C GLY A 232 28.94 -0.92 -12.52
N ARG A 233 29.42 -2.09 -12.09
CA ARG A 233 30.27 -2.24 -10.90
C ARG A 233 31.43 -3.16 -11.24
N SER A 234 32.63 -2.80 -10.77
CA SER A 234 33.83 -3.62 -10.87
C SER A 234 34.73 -3.40 -9.65
N VAL A 235 35.71 -4.29 -9.48
CA VAL A 235 36.76 -4.14 -8.48
C VAL A 235 37.73 -3.05 -8.94
N ILE A 236 38.14 -2.19 -8.00
CA ILE A 236 39.07 -1.09 -8.26
C ILE A 236 40.50 -1.58 -8.04
N VAL A 237 41.39 -1.29 -8.99
CA VAL A 237 42.83 -1.60 -8.93
C VAL A 237 43.62 -0.31 -9.12
N VAL A 238 44.77 -0.18 -8.46
CA VAL A 238 45.63 1.01 -8.53
C VAL A 238 46.26 1.12 -9.91
N GLY A 239 46.06 2.27 -10.58
CA GLY A 239 46.63 2.60 -11.89
C GLY A 239 47.57 3.80 -11.82
N PRO A 240 48.85 3.62 -11.45
CA PRO A 240 49.77 4.74 -11.16
C PRO A 240 50.13 5.59 -12.39
N SER A 241 49.90 5.09 -13.60
CA SER A 241 50.15 5.81 -14.87
C SER A 241 49.01 6.73 -15.30
N LEU A 242 47.87 6.72 -14.60
CA LEU A 242 46.70 7.52 -14.95
C LEU A 242 46.74 8.91 -14.31
N SER A 243 46.39 9.93 -15.07
CA SER A 243 46.17 11.29 -14.56
C SER A 243 44.90 11.38 -13.73
N LEU A 244 44.78 12.40 -12.86
CA LEU A 244 43.64 12.59 -11.94
C LEU A 244 42.26 12.57 -12.61
N HIS A 245 42.16 13.05 -13.85
CA HIS A 245 40.91 13.13 -14.61
C HIS A 245 40.60 11.86 -15.44
N ARG A 246 41.42 10.81 -15.32
CA ARG A 246 41.29 9.57 -16.11
C ARG A 246 40.98 8.39 -15.21
N CYS A 247 40.18 7.46 -15.72
CA CYS A 247 39.98 6.15 -15.11
C CYS A 247 40.13 5.05 -16.17
N GLY A 248 40.61 3.88 -15.74
CA GLY A 248 40.63 2.69 -16.58
C GLY A 248 39.29 1.97 -16.49
N LEU A 249 38.63 1.77 -17.63
CA LEU A 249 37.39 0.98 -17.71
C LEU A 249 37.66 -0.34 -18.44
N PRO A 250 37.25 -1.49 -17.87
CA PRO A 250 37.26 -2.75 -18.59
C PRO A 250 36.47 -2.64 -19.89
N ARG A 251 37.03 -3.18 -20.96
CA ARG A 251 36.47 -3.14 -22.31
C ARG A 251 35.06 -3.71 -22.36
N GLU A 252 34.81 -4.78 -21.61
CA GLU A 252 33.51 -5.45 -21.50
C GLU A 252 32.46 -4.52 -20.87
N ILE A 253 32.83 -3.78 -19.83
CA ILE A 253 31.93 -2.85 -19.15
C ILE A 253 31.67 -1.64 -20.04
N ALA A 254 32.69 -1.11 -20.71
CA ALA A 254 32.57 0.02 -21.61
C ALA A 254 31.61 -0.28 -22.78
N ILE A 255 31.68 -1.47 -23.39
CA ILE A 255 30.74 -1.86 -24.45
C ILE A 255 29.29 -1.83 -23.98
N GLU A 256 28.98 -2.34 -22.78
CA GLU A 256 27.60 -2.37 -22.29
C GLU A 256 27.10 -0.97 -21.90
N LEU A 257 27.93 -0.17 -21.23
CA LEU A 257 27.57 1.21 -20.87
C LEU A 257 27.33 2.10 -22.09
N PHE A 258 28.17 1.97 -23.12
CA PHE A 258 28.11 2.80 -24.32
C PHE A 258 27.38 2.14 -25.50
N GLN A 259 26.67 1.02 -25.28
CA GLN A 259 26.05 0.22 -26.32
C GLN A 259 25.18 1.04 -27.28
N ALA A 260 24.40 1.98 -26.75
CA ALA A 260 23.55 2.86 -27.57
C ALA A 260 24.36 3.76 -28.52
N PHE A 261 25.49 4.29 -28.05
CA PHE A 261 26.37 5.16 -28.85
C PHE A 261 27.11 4.35 -29.92
N VAL A 262 27.60 3.16 -29.57
CA VAL A 262 28.26 2.25 -30.51
C VAL A 262 27.30 1.82 -31.62
N ILE A 263 26.05 1.48 -31.30
CA ILE A 263 25.02 1.15 -32.30
C ILE A 263 24.80 2.33 -33.24
N ARG A 264 24.68 3.55 -32.70
CA ARG A 264 24.47 4.76 -33.49
C ARG A 264 25.61 4.98 -34.48
N ASP A 265 26.87 4.83 -34.06
CA ASP A 265 28.02 5.04 -34.94
C ASP A 265 28.22 3.94 -35.98
N LEU A 266 27.92 2.68 -35.64
CA LEU A 266 27.92 1.57 -36.61
C LEU A 266 26.95 1.83 -37.77
N ILE A 267 25.77 2.37 -37.48
CA ILE A 267 24.77 2.70 -38.50
C ILE A 267 25.20 3.94 -39.29
N ARG A 268 25.70 4.99 -38.60
CA ARG A 268 26.13 6.24 -39.24
C ARG A 268 27.29 6.04 -40.21
N LYS A 269 28.22 5.13 -39.90
CA LYS A 269 29.35 4.78 -40.77
C LYS A 269 28.98 3.73 -41.83
N HIS A 270 27.71 3.35 -41.97
CA HIS A 270 27.22 2.30 -42.86
C HIS A 270 27.86 0.91 -42.65
N LEU A 271 28.40 0.66 -41.44
CA LEU A 271 28.98 -0.63 -41.04
C LEU A 271 27.94 -1.64 -40.57
N ALA A 272 26.75 -1.15 -40.20
CA ALA A 272 25.55 -1.94 -39.93
C ALA A 272 24.35 -1.33 -40.64
N SER A 273 23.52 -2.17 -41.26
CA SER A 273 22.32 -1.73 -41.98
C SER A 273 21.15 -1.38 -41.06
N ASN A 274 21.06 -2.00 -39.87
CA ASN A 274 20.01 -1.75 -38.90
C ASN A 274 20.47 -2.05 -37.46
N ILE A 275 19.64 -1.70 -36.48
CA ILE A 275 19.89 -1.89 -35.04
C ILE A 275 20.12 -3.36 -34.69
N GLY A 276 19.38 -4.28 -35.33
CA GLY A 276 19.52 -5.73 -35.08
C GLY A 276 20.89 -6.26 -35.49
N VAL A 277 21.37 -5.86 -36.68
CA VAL A 277 22.70 -6.20 -37.19
C VAL A 277 23.78 -5.58 -36.31
N ALA A 278 23.65 -4.31 -35.90
CA ALA A 278 24.58 -3.66 -34.99
C ALA A 278 24.67 -4.39 -33.64
N LYS A 279 23.52 -4.73 -33.02
CA LYS A 279 23.49 -5.54 -31.78
C LYS A 279 24.14 -6.92 -31.97
N SER A 280 23.94 -7.56 -33.12
CA SER A 280 24.58 -8.84 -33.44
C SER A 280 26.11 -8.70 -33.58
N GLN A 281 26.59 -7.64 -34.22
CA GLN A 281 28.03 -7.37 -34.35
C GLN A 281 28.69 -7.10 -32.99
N ILE A 282 28.01 -6.37 -32.09
CA ILE A 282 28.46 -6.14 -30.70
C ILE A 282 28.51 -7.45 -29.92
N ARG A 283 27.45 -8.28 -29.98
CA ARG A 283 27.43 -9.60 -29.33
C ARG A 283 28.54 -10.53 -29.81
N LYS A 284 28.87 -10.47 -31.11
CA LYS A 284 29.97 -11.24 -31.72
C LYS A 284 31.36 -10.65 -31.45
N LYS A 285 31.47 -9.53 -30.72
CA LYS A 285 32.73 -8.85 -30.41
C LYS A 285 33.61 -8.59 -31.63
N LYS A 286 33.01 -8.20 -32.76
CA LYS A 286 33.76 -7.93 -34.00
C LYS A 286 34.84 -6.86 -33.75
N PRO A 287 36.01 -6.95 -34.40
CA PRO A 287 37.13 -6.02 -34.20
C PRO A 287 36.71 -4.55 -34.38
N ILE A 288 35.87 -4.28 -35.38
CA ILE A 288 35.37 -2.94 -35.71
C ILE A 288 34.59 -2.25 -34.58
N VAL A 289 34.04 -3.03 -33.65
CA VAL A 289 33.32 -2.50 -32.47
C VAL A 289 34.29 -1.84 -31.51
N TRP A 290 35.51 -2.37 -31.39
CA TRP A 290 36.56 -1.84 -30.52
C TRP A 290 37.26 -0.61 -31.11
N GLU A 291 37.17 -0.41 -32.41
CA GLU A 291 37.68 0.80 -33.07
C GLU A 291 36.70 1.97 -32.95
N ILE A 292 35.42 1.68 -32.75
CA ILE A 292 34.36 2.68 -32.57
C ILE A 292 34.25 3.12 -31.11
N LEU A 293 34.52 2.21 -30.17
CA LEU A 293 34.56 2.46 -28.74
C LEU A 293 35.82 3.22 -28.33
#